data_AF-A0A259H8X2-F1
#
_entry.id   AF-A0A259H8X2-F1
#
_cell.length_a   1.000
_cell.length_b   1.000
_cell.length_c   1.000
_cell.angle_alpha   90.00
_cell.angle_beta   90.00
_cell.angle_gamma   90.00
#
_symmetry.space_group_name_H-M   'P 1'
#
loop_
_entity.id
_entity.type
_entity.pdbx_description
1 polymer ?
#
loop_
_entity_poly.entity_id
_entity_poly.type
_entity_poly.pdbx_seq_one_letter_code
_entity_poly.pdbx_strand_id
1 'polypeptide(L)'
;MRAKVSAVASIILLAAFGFSGCTSSMNVAPEKTQHTRNTQAEKPVSQRIVEPSPEKKEAYENTMRKVASGIKDDPNYKRIALDTPEKRAWFRSITYQLWDRQISKQEFMSQGLSKYPNHRYEFQFVINGFDAN
;
A
#
# COMPACT_ATOMS: atom_id res chain seq x y z
N MET A 1 13.37 -58.46 6.62
CA MET A 1 12.03 -58.84 7.15
C MET A 1 11.85 -58.08 8.46
N ARG A 2 10.84 -57.27 8.77
CA ARG A 2 9.47 -57.09 8.26
C ARG A 2 9.10 -55.59 8.33
N ALA A 3 8.45 -55.10 7.28
CA ALA A 3 7.78 -53.80 7.26
C ALA A 3 6.41 -53.90 7.96
N LYS A 4 5.93 -52.79 8.54
CA LYS A 4 4.53 -52.60 8.90
C LYS A 4 4.08 -51.24 8.36
N VAL A 5 3.36 -51.28 7.24
CA VAL A 5 2.60 -50.16 6.70
C VAL A 5 1.17 -50.34 7.23
N SER A 6 0.61 -49.31 7.87
CA SER A 6 -0.80 -49.31 8.27
C SER A 6 -1.47 -48.14 7.57
N ALA A 7 -2.24 -48.45 6.53
CA ALA A 7 -3.15 -47.54 5.86
C ALA A 7 -4.51 -47.59 6.57
N VAL A 8 -5.14 -46.44 6.80
CA VAL A 8 -6.59 -46.36 7.00
C VAL A 8 -7.10 -45.14 6.26
N ALA A 9 -7.98 -45.39 5.30
CA ALA A 9 -8.71 -44.42 4.49
C ALA A 9 -10.12 -44.23 5.07
N SER A 10 -10.67 -43.01 4.99
CA SER A 10 -12.12 -42.68 5.10
C SER A 10 -12.29 -41.23 4.65
N ILE A 11 -12.62 -40.98 3.37
CA ILE A 11 -13.94 -40.82 2.73
C ILE A 11 -14.67 -39.51 3.11
N ILE A 12 -15.07 -38.84 2.03
CA ILE A 12 -15.45 -37.45 1.77
C ILE A 12 -16.91 -37.17 2.16
N LEU A 13 -17.24 -35.95 2.60
CA LEU A 13 -18.60 -35.40 2.48
C LEU A 13 -18.57 -34.08 1.66
N LEU A 14 -19.16 -34.11 0.47
CA LEU A 14 -19.47 -32.94 -0.36
C LEU A 14 -20.74 -32.26 0.16
N ALA A 15 -20.69 -30.94 0.37
CA ALA A 15 -21.90 -30.11 0.46
C ALA A 15 -21.91 -29.16 -0.76
N ALA A 16 -22.72 -29.51 -1.76
CA ALA A 16 -23.05 -28.64 -2.87
C ALA A 16 -24.25 -27.77 -2.47
N PHE A 17 -24.07 -26.44 -2.45
CA PHE A 17 -25.20 -25.51 -2.43
C PHE A 17 -25.45 -25.03 -3.85
N GLY A 18 -26.47 -25.58 -4.48
CA GLY A 18 -27.10 -25.01 -5.67
C GLY A 18 -28.21 -24.06 -5.24
N PHE A 19 -28.17 -22.83 -5.74
CA PHE A 19 -29.35 -21.96 -5.78
C PHE A 19 -29.83 -21.90 -7.23
N SER A 20 -31.00 -22.50 -7.47
CA SER A 20 -31.79 -22.33 -8.68
C SER A 20 -32.62 -21.06 -8.57
N GLY A 21 -32.61 -20.23 -9.62
CA GLY A 21 -33.51 -19.09 -9.74
C GLY A 21 -33.48 -18.52 -11.16
N CYS A 22 -34.31 -19.07 -12.04
CA CYS A 22 -34.66 -18.46 -13.33
C CYS A 22 -36.16 -18.15 -13.32
N THR A 23 -36.57 -16.89 -13.48
CA THR A 23 -37.73 -16.53 -14.31
C THR A 23 -37.84 -15.00 -14.53
N SER A 24 -37.80 -14.65 -15.82
CA SER A 24 -38.48 -13.59 -16.57
C SER A 24 -38.22 -12.08 -16.35
N SER A 25 -37.94 -11.43 -17.49
CA SER A 25 -37.88 -9.99 -17.77
C SER A 25 -39.21 -9.26 -17.60
N MET A 26 -39.17 -8.01 -17.10
CA MET A 26 -39.48 -6.75 -17.82
C MET A 26 -39.72 -5.59 -16.84
N ASN A 27 -39.06 -4.46 -17.14
CA ASN A 27 -39.34 -3.07 -16.79
C ASN A 27 -39.73 -2.71 -15.34
N VAL A 28 -38.89 -1.87 -14.71
CA VAL A 28 -39.19 -0.51 -14.23
C VAL A 28 -37.98 -0.02 -13.42
N ALA A 29 -37.34 1.07 -13.87
CA ALA A 29 -36.47 1.90 -13.04
C ALA A 29 -37.36 2.76 -12.11
N PRO A 30 -36.96 3.11 -10.87
CA PRO A 30 -35.78 3.96 -10.65
C PRO A 30 -34.91 3.63 -9.42
N GLU A 31 -33.63 3.99 -9.57
CA GLU A 31 -32.74 4.59 -8.57
C GLU A 31 -32.72 4.04 -7.13
N LYS A 32 -31.70 3.22 -6.83
CA LYS A 32 -30.90 3.42 -5.61
C LYS A 32 -29.49 2.84 -5.77
N THR A 33 -28.54 3.74 -5.58
CA THR A 33 -27.11 3.53 -5.39
C THR A 33 -26.78 2.26 -4.61
N GLN A 34 -25.96 1.38 -5.19
CA GLN A 34 -25.01 0.53 -4.45
C GLN A 34 -23.94 -0.08 -5.36
N HIS A 35 -22.84 0.66 -5.46
CA HIS A 35 -21.44 0.23 -5.46
C HIS A 35 -21.16 -1.24 -5.79
N THR A 36 -21.04 -1.54 -7.08
CA THR A 36 -20.47 -2.79 -7.57
C THR A 36 -18.97 -2.83 -7.26
N ARG A 37 -18.58 -3.79 -6.43
CA ARG A 37 -17.21 -4.17 -6.12
C ARG A 37 -16.51 -4.66 -7.39
N ASN A 38 -15.76 -3.79 -8.06
CA ASN A 38 -14.90 -4.17 -9.16
C ASN A 38 -13.64 -4.85 -8.60
N THR A 39 -13.55 -6.17 -8.77
CA THR A 39 -12.27 -6.87 -8.83
C THR A 39 -11.58 -6.45 -10.13
N GLN A 40 -10.86 -5.34 -10.08
CA GLN A 40 -10.00 -4.92 -11.18
C GLN A 40 -8.65 -5.60 -10.98
N ALA A 41 -8.33 -6.50 -11.90
CA ALA A 41 -6.98 -7.02 -12.06
C ALA A 41 -6.00 -5.84 -12.11
N GLU A 42 -5.15 -5.75 -11.09
CA GLU A 42 -4.13 -4.73 -10.93
C GLU A 42 -3.06 -4.97 -12.01
N LYS A 43 -3.23 -4.31 -13.16
CA LYS A 43 -2.14 -4.16 -14.12
C LYS A 43 -0.96 -3.52 -13.39
N PRO A 44 0.29 -3.97 -13.62
CA PRO A 44 1.46 -3.31 -13.05
C PRO A 44 1.49 -1.90 -13.65
N VAL A 45 1.16 -0.92 -12.82
CA VAL A 45 1.34 0.49 -13.13
C VAL A 45 2.85 0.70 -13.16
N SER A 46 3.43 0.55 -14.35
CA SER A 46 4.73 1.12 -14.68
C SER A 46 4.55 2.63 -14.71
N GLN A 47 4.43 3.25 -13.54
CA GLN A 47 4.47 4.69 -13.36
C GLN A 47 5.82 5.17 -13.89
N ARG A 48 5.80 5.89 -15.01
CA ARG A 48 6.95 6.71 -15.42
C ARG A 48 7.26 7.61 -14.22
N ILE A 49 8.46 7.44 -13.66
CA ILE A 49 8.99 8.32 -12.62
C ILE A 49 9.09 9.70 -13.27
N VAL A 50 8.17 10.61 -12.93
CA VAL A 50 8.22 11.99 -13.40
C VAL A 50 9.12 12.75 -12.45
N GLU A 51 10.25 13.23 -12.97
CA GLU A 51 11.14 14.10 -12.21
C GLU A 51 10.41 15.41 -11.86
N PRO A 52 10.54 15.93 -10.63
CA PRO A 52 9.89 17.17 -10.22
C PRO A 52 10.24 18.34 -11.13
N SER A 53 9.24 19.14 -11.52
CA SER A 53 9.50 20.49 -12.01
C SER A 53 10.21 21.32 -10.92
N PRO A 54 10.97 22.37 -11.28
CA PRO A 54 11.66 23.21 -10.30
C PRO A 54 10.73 23.77 -9.21
N GLU A 55 9.53 24.21 -9.60
CA GLU A 55 8.51 24.72 -8.66
C GLU A 55 8.03 23.65 -7.67
N LYS A 56 7.72 22.44 -8.17
CA LYS A 56 7.31 21.32 -7.31
C LYS A 56 8.44 20.89 -6.37
N LYS A 57 9.69 20.96 -6.83
CA LYS A 57 10.86 20.63 -6.02
C LYS A 57 10.96 21.54 -4.80
N GLU A 58 10.81 22.86 -4.99
CA GLU A 58 10.87 23.81 -3.87
C GLU A 58 9.70 23.60 -2.89
N ALA A 59 8.48 23.45 -3.39
CA ALA A 59 7.30 23.17 -2.55
C ALA A 59 7.46 21.88 -1.73
N TYR A 60 7.99 20.84 -2.35
CA TYR A 60 8.31 19.57 -1.71
C TYR A 60 9.40 19.74 -0.63
N GLU A 61 10.50 20.42 -0.94
CA GLU A 61 11.60 20.64 0.03
C GLU A 61 11.13 21.45 1.24
N ASN A 62 10.28 22.46 1.03
CA ASN A 62 9.67 23.23 2.11
C ASN A 62 8.74 22.37 2.98
N THR A 63 7.91 21.53 2.35
CA THR A 63 7.02 20.60 3.07
C THR A 63 7.84 19.60 3.90
N MET A 64 8.85 18.98 3.29
CA MET A 64 9.74 18.03 3.98
C MET A 64 10.48 18.66 5.15
N ARG A 65 10.86 19.94 5.07
CA ARG A 65 11.49 20.64 6.19
C ARG A 65 10.54 20.79 7.37
N LYS A 66 9.26 21.07 7.12
CA LYS A 66 8.23 21.11 8.15
C LYS A 66 8.03 19.75 8.78
N VAL A 67 7.88 18.69 7.98
CA VAL A 67 7.80 17.31 8.48
C VAL A 67 9.02 16.97 9.34
N ALA A 68 10.23 17.27 8.85
CA ALA A 68 11.48 16.99 9.57
C ALA A 68 11.63 17.78 10.88
N SER A 69 11.02 18.96 11.01
CA SER A 69 11.08 19.74 12.26
C SER A 69 10.45 19.02 13.45
N GLY A 70 9.41 18.20 13.21
CA GLY A 70 8.77 17.41 14.27
C GLY A 70 9.63 16.26 14.80
N ILE A 71 10.71 15.88 14.12
CA ILE A 71 11.58 14.77 14.53
C ILE A 71 12.29 15.07 15.85
N LYS A 72 12.70 16.32 16.08
CA LYS A 72 13.48 16.70 17.25
C LYS A 72 12.69 16.52 18.55
N ASP A 73 11.39 16.75 18.48
CA ASP A 73 10.49 16.76 19.64
C ASP A 73 9.80 15.40 19.84
N ASP A 74 10.07 14.42 18.97
CA ASP A 74 9.47 13.09 19.02
C ASP A 74 10.44 12.05 19.62
N PRO A 75 10.23 11.62 20.88
CA PRO A 75 11.11 10.64 21.53
C PRO A 75 11.00 9.22 20.93
N ASN A 76 9.96 8.94 20.15
CA ASN A 76 9.76 7.63 19.52
C ASN A 76 10.45 7.54 18.16
N TYR A 77 10.88 8.68 17.58
CA TYR A 77 11.48 8.71 16.26
C TYR A 77 12.89 8.11 16.27
N LYS A 78 13.06 7.00 15.55
CA LYS A 78 14.34 6.33 15.33
C LYS A 78 14.87 6.65 13.94
N ARG A 79 15.93 7.46 13.87
CA ARG A 79 16.55 7.86 12.61
C ARG A 79 16.75 6.70 11.63
N ILE A 80 16.17 6.82 10.44
CA ILE A 80 16.42 5.91 9.32
C ILE A 80 17.87 6.11 8.83
N ALA A 81 18.61 5.02 8.66
CA ALA A 81 19.98 5.05 8.16
C ALA A 81 20.01 5.36 6.65
N LEU A 82 20.19 6.65 6.32
CA LEU A 82 20.34 7.20 4.97
C LEU A 82 21.79 7.70 4.72
N ASP A 83 22.76 6.87 5.06
CA ASP A 83 24.20 7.14 5.06
C ASP A 83 24.81 7.20 3.65
N THR A 84 24.24 6.50 2.66
CA THR A 84 24.73 6.54 1.27
C THR A 84 23.92 7.49 0.38
N PRO A 85 24.52 8.06 -0.70
CA PRO A 85 23.81 8.88 -1.67
C PRO A 85 22.60 8.17 -2.27
N GLU A 86 22.72 6.87 -2.54
CA GLU A 86 21.67 6.05 -3.16
C GLU A 86 20.48 5.90 -2.20
N LYS A 87 20.74 5.65 -0.91
CA LYS A 87 19.68 5.59 0.11
C LYS A 87 18.96 6.91 0.26
N ARG A 88 19.69 8.04 0.26
CA ARG A 88 19.10 9.38 0.30
C ARG A 88 18.26 9.67 -0.94
N ALA A 89 18.77 9.34 -2.12
CA ALA A 89 18.07 9.54 -3.38
C ALA A 89 16.80 8.70 -3.45
N TRP A 90 16.88 7.43 -3.06
CA TRP A 90 15.72 6.54 -2.97
C TRP A 90 14.67 7.10 -2.00
N PHE A 91 15.08 7.45 -0.77
CA PHE A 91 14.13 7.94 0.24
C PHE A 91 13.45 9.22 -0.25
N ARG A 92 14.23 10.17 -0.80
CA ARG A 92 13.70 11.40 -1.39
C ARG A 92 12.71 11.11 -2.52
N SER A 93 13.01 10.13 -3.37
CA SER A 93 12.14 9.76 -4.49
C SER A 93 10.79 9.25 -3.99
N ILE A 94 10.78 8.30 -3.05
CA ILE A 94 9.53 7.71 -2.56
C ILE A 94 8.71 8.70 -1.73
N THR A 95 9.35 9.60 -0.96
CA THR A 95 8.63 10.64 -0.21
C THR A 95 8.10 11.72 -1.15
N TYR A 96 8.80 12.05 -2.23
CA TYR A 96 8.29 12.93 -3.27
C TYR A 96 7.08 12.31 -3.98
N GLN A 97 7.16 11.04 -4.36
CA GLN A 97 6.04 10.32 -4.97
C GLN A 97 4.82 10.26 -4.06
N LEU A 98 5.01 10.09 -2.75
CA LEU A 98 3.91 10.15 -1.78
C LEU A 98 3.32 11.56 -1.71
N TRP A 99 4.15 12.59 -1.59
CA TRP A 99 3.73 13.99 -1.51
C TRP A 99 2.96 14.45 -2.76
N ASP A 100 3.46 14.08 -3.95
CA ASP A 100 2.83 14.38 -5.24
C ASP A 100 1.68 13.41 -5.59
N ARG A 101 1.30 12.53 -4.64
CA ARG A 101 0.20 11.54 -4.76
C ARG A 101 0.37 10.56 -5.94
N GLN A 102 1.60 10.32 -6.36
CA GLN A 102 1.93 9.31 -7.37
C GLN A 102 1.79 7.89 -6.81
N ILE A 103 2.15 7.68 -5.54
CA ILE A 103 1.96 6.41 -4.84
C ILE A 103 0.98 6.56 -3.67
N SER A 104 0.32 5.47 -3.31
CA SER A 104 -0.55 5.43 -2.14
C SER A 104 0.27 5.40 -0.85
N LYS A 105 -0.36 5.75 0.28
CA LYS A 105 0.23 5.60 1.63
C LYS A 105 0.66 4.17 1.92
N GLN A 106 -0.15 3.19 1.48
CA GLN A 106 0.14 1.77 1.64
C GLN A 106 1.36 1.36 0.81
N GLU A 107 1.47 1.85 -0.42
CA GLU A 107 2.60 1.57 -1.30
C GLU A 107 3.90 2.17 -0.74
N PHE A 108 3.85 3.43 -0.29
CA PHE A 108 4.97 4.07 0.41
C PHE A 108 5.42 3.26 1.63
N MET A 109 4.46 2.83 2.46
CA MET A 109 4.75 2.00 3.63
C MET A 109 5.35 0.65 3.24
N SER A 110 4.82 0.00 2.21
CA SER A 110 5.31 -1.29 1.68
C SER A 110 6.75 -1.17 1.20
N GLN A 111 7.03 -0.19 0.33
CA GLN A 111 8.38 0.05 -0.20
C GLN A 111 9.37 0.40 0.91
N GLY A 112 8.95 1.28 1.84
CA GLY A 112 9.74 1.69 2.99
C GLY A 112 10.13 0.50 3.87
N LEU A 113 9.14 -0.29 4.28
CA LEU A 113 9.33 -1.45 5.13
C LEU A 113 10.07 -2.60 4.46
N SER A 114 10.03 -2.71 3.12
CA SER A 114 10.85 -3.71 2.41
C SER A 114 12.36 -3.46 2.58
N LYS A 115 12.77 -2.18 2.67
CA LYS A 115 14.18 -1.80 2.87
C LYS A 115 14.53 -1.58 4.33
N TYR A 116 13.57 -1.15 5.13
CA TYR A 116 13.75 -0.76 6.53
C TYR A 116 12.64 -1.38 7.41
N PRO A 117 12.68 -2.70 7.67
CA PRO A 117 11.54 -3.43 8.28
C PRO A 117 11.14 -2.96 9.68
N ASN A 118 12.09 -2.41 10.44
CA ASN A 118 11.89 -1.99 11.83
C ASN A 118 11.54 -0.50 11.95
N HIS A 119 11.24 0.19 10.85
CA HIS A 119 11.05 1.64 10.80
C HIS A 119 9.60 2.07 10.48
N ARG A 120 8.62 1.24 10.83
CA ARG A 120 7.19 1.54 10.58
C ARG A 120 6.78 2.90 11.15
N TYR A 121 7.26 3.22 12.35
CA TYR A 121 6.93 4.48 13.00
C TYR A 121 7.39 5.68 12.18
N GLU A 122 8.62 5.67 11.67
CA GLU A 122 9.16 6.79 10.90
C GLU A 122 8.47 6.97 9.55
N PHE A 123 8.13 5.87 8.86
CA PHE A 123 7.33 5.98 7.63
C PHE A 123 5.92 6.50 7.93
N GLN A 124 5.31 6.08 9.03
CA GLN A 124 4.00 6.60 9.45
C GLN A 124 4.09 8.08 9.83
N PHE A 125 5.17 8.49 10.49
CA PHE A 125 5.46 9.88 10.83
C PHE A 125 5.48 10.75 9.58
N VAL A 126 6.14 10.32 8.50
CA VAL A 126 6.17 11.05 7.23
C VAL A 126 4.78 11.15 6.60
N ILE A 127 4.01 10.05 6.57
CA ILE A 127 2.63 10.05 6.07
C ILE A 127 1.78 11.09 6.81
N ASN A 128 1.80 11.04 8.15
CA ASN A 128 1.04 11.96 9.00
C ASN A 128 1.51 13.41 8.80
N GLY A 129 2.82 13.62 8.64
CA GLY A 129 3.40 14.91 8.35
C GLY A 129 2.86 15.51 7.06
N PHE A 130 2.69 14.73 6.00
CA PHE A 130 2.09 15.21 4.76
C PHE A 130 0.58 15.45 4.85
N ASP A 131 -0.14 14.69 5.68
CA ASP A 131 -1.58 14.92 5.89
C ASP A 131 -1.89 16.20 6.69
N ALA A 132 -0.93 16.66 7.50
CA ALA A 132 -1.08 17.83 8.36
C ALA A 132 -0.66 19.16 7.69
N ASN A 133 -0.12 19.13 6.47
CA ASN A 133 0.34 20.31 5.72
C ASN A 133 -0.58 20.62 4.54
#